data_AF-A0A484QV26-F1
#
_entry.id   AF-A0A484QV26-F1
#
_cell.length_a   1.000
_cell.length_b   1.000
_cell.length_c   1.000
_cell.angle_alpha   90.00
_cell.angle_beta   90.00
_cell.angle_gamma   90.00
#
_symmetry.space_group_name_H-M   'P 1'
#
loop_
_entity.id
_entity.type
_entity.pdbx_description
1 polymer ?
#
loop_
_entity_poly.entity_id
_entity_poly.type
_entity_poly.pdbx_seq_one_letter_code
_entity_poly.pdbx_strand_id
1 'polypeptide(L)'
;MTTLATPFLDTLLADGVITARHHDAARARLAHATSEPFDSLGSALFWLAGENIVTDEEMEEMEEVSLRDAAFASNATRVQALDEYDDCLFEQFDREEAERIRATPWHQRHRPWLIASGVAVLAAGLVWFLQPSRVPPACDDPAVVKTLRSALHNAESRTLQANPMLRMDSRPNYLLTEFASIQELGHLKQERVRGCLATASIDGHEQPFAFEILQGKSGNGFRIEGGNARLLQARYRQVDAAGQRQTLGLPVGEAALAQALRQAVKDRQQRQASGGVRARDVPAGQDRIRDVVALDDCKESAHKELTCTLMAQYQDPMLARGGNGGWMLLESEFTFERNEGDLRAARAFDHQFLNAVLRARLAEAGVDAIGIDRAGQVTPAP
;
A
#
# COMPACT_ATOMS: atom_id res chain seq x y z
N MET A 1 -8.62 -31.63 40.09
CA MET A 1 -8.32 -31.49 38.66
C MET A 1 -7.50 -30.22 38.53
N THR A 2 -6.21 -30.34 38.24
CA THR A 2 -5.29 -29.20 38.14
C THR A 2 -5.57 -28.56 36.79
N THR A 3 -6.21 -27.39 36.79
CA THR A 3 -6.43 -26.61 35.58
C THR A 3 -5.08 -26.12 35.07
N LEU A 4 -4.74 -26.46 33.82
CA LEU A 4 -3.57 -25.91 33.13
C LEU A 4 -3.66 -24.38 33.17
N ALA A 5 -2.56 -23.72 33.53
CA ALA A 5 -2.44 -22.28 33.40
C ALA A 5 -2.23 -21.95 31.92
N THR A 6 -3.07 -21.07 31.39
CA THR A 6 -3.06 -20.65 29.98
C THR A 6 -2.95 -19.13 29.88
N PRO A 7 -1.87 -18.52 30.40
CA PRO A 7 -1.74 -17.07 30.51
C PRO A 7 -1.93 -16.33 29.18
N PHE A 8 -1.44 -16.87 28.06
CA PHE A 8 -1.60 -16.21 26.76
C PHE A 8 -3.04 -16.29 26.24
N LEU A 9 -3.71 -17.45 26.36
CA LEU A 9 -5.14 -17.55 26.01
C LEU A 9 -6.02 -16.69 26.92
N ASP A 10 -5.67 -16.62 28.21
CA ASP A 10 -6.40 -15.83 29.21
C ASP A 10 -6.29 -14.33 28.89
N THR A 11 -5.11 -13.85 28.47
CA THR A 11 -4.92 -12.46 28.00
C THR A 11 -5.68 -12.19 26.71
N LEU A 12 -5.63 -13.09 25.72
CA LEU A 12 -6.38 -12.93 24.47
C LEU A 12 -7.90 -12.85 24.72
N LEU A 13 -8.42 -13.63 25.68
CA LEU A 13 -9.82 -13.59 26.06
C LEU A 13 -10.17 -12.30 26.82
N ALA A 14 -9.33 -11.92 27.80
CA ALA A 14 -9.57 -10.75 28.65
C ALA A 14 -9.65 -9.45 27.83
N ASP A 15 -8.82 -9.33 26.80
CA ASP A 15 -8.76 -8.16 25.92
C ASP A 15 -9.69 -8.30 24.69
N GLY A 16 -10.50 -9.36 24.65
CA GLY A 16 -11.51 -9.59 23.61
C GLY A 16 -10.92 -9.81 22.22
N VAL A 17 -9.69 -10.30 22.13
CA VAL A 17 -9.07 -10.72 20.87
C VAL A 17 -9.69 -12.03 20.40
N ILE A 18 -9.95 -12.96 21.31
CA ILE A 18 -10.67 -14.21 21.04
C ILE A 18 -11.97 -14.31 21.85
N THR A 19 -12.91 -15.13 21.39
CA THR A 19 -14.18 -15.34 22.09
C THR A 19 -14.05 -16.40 23.19
N ALA A 20 -15.01 -16.42 24.13
CA ALA A 20 -15.10 -17.49 25.14
C ALA A 20 -15.21 -18.89 24.48
N ARG A 21 -15.87 -18.98 23.32
CA ARG A 21 -15.95 -20.21 22.52
C ARG A 21 -14.56 -20.69 22.09
N HIS A 22 -13.71 -19.78 21.60
CA HIS A 22 -12.33 -20.11 21.18
C HIS A 22 -11.49 -20.57 22.37
N HIS A 23 -11.60 -19.84 23.49
CA HIS A 23 -10.88 -20.16 24.72
C HIS A 23 -11.25 -21.53 25.27
N ASP A 24 -12.54 -21.86 25.37
CA ASP A 24 -13.00 -23.16 25.86
C ASP A 24 -12.58 -24.30 24.94
N ALA A 25 -12.66 -24.11 23.61
CA ALA A 25 -12.19 -25.09 22.63
C ALA A 25 -10.67 -25.32 22.71
N ALA A 26 -9.90 -24.26 22.87
CA ALA A 26 -8.45 -24.32 23.06
C ALA A 26 -8.07 -25.08 24.33
N ARG A 27 -8.76 -24.80 25.45
CA ARG A 27 -8.53 -25.51 26.72
C ARG A 27 -8.91 -26.98 26.65
N ALA A 28 -9.99 -27.31 25.95
CA ALA A 28 -10.37 -28.71 25.72
C ALA A 28 -9.28 -29.45 24.92
N ARG A 29 -8.67 -28.80 23.93
CA ARG A 29 -7.58 -29.36 23.11
C ARG A 29 -6.28 -29.52 23.91
N LEU A 30 -6.04 -28.63 24.87
CA LEU A 30 -4.87 -28.65 25.77
C LEU A 30 -5.09 -29.47 27.06
N ALA A 31 -6.20 -30.20 27.19
CA ALA A 31 -6.56 -30.90 28.43
C ALA A 31 -5.52 -31.93 28.93
N HIS A 32 -4.63 -32.39 28.05
CA HIS A 32 -3.55 -33.33 28.37
C HIS A 32 -2.15 -32.70 28.27
N ALA A 33 -2.05 -31.41 27.96
CA ALA A 33 -0.78 -30.71 27.90
C ALA A 33 -0.28 -30.40 29.31
N THR A 34 1.04 -30.49 29.51
CA THR A 34 1.69 -30.14 30.79
C THR A 34 2.04 -28.66 30.90
N SER A 35 2.10 -27.95 29.77
CA SER A 35 2.35 -26.53 29.64
C SER A 35 1.69 -26.00 28.37
N GLU A 36 1.50 -24.69 28.31
CA GLU A 36 1.05 -24.00 27.10
C GLU A 36 2.11 -24.16 25.98
N PRO A 37 1.73 -24.50 24.73
CA PRO A 37 2.67 -24.80 23.65
C PRO A 37 3.19 -23.57 22.89
N PHE A 38 2.79 -22.38 23.31
CA PHE A 38 3.15 -21.09 22.71
C PHE A 38 3.78 -20.17 23.75
N ASP A 39 4.62 -19.25 23.27
CA ASP A 39 5.46 -18.35 24.07
C ASP A 39 5.15 -16.87 23.84
N SER A 40 4.13 -16.58 23.00
CA SER A 40 3.68 -15.23 22.66
C SER A 40 2.17 -15.19 22.38
N LEU A 41 1.59 -13.99 22.25
CA LEU A 41 0.18 -13.83 21.91
C LEU A 41 -0.09 -14.23 20.45
N GLY A 42 0.85 -13.90 19.55
CA GLY A 42 0.77 -14.30 18.15
C GLY A 42 0.95 -15.78 17.91
N SER A 43 1.86 -16.46 18.63
CA SER A 43 2.02 -17.91 18.52
C SER A 43 0.81 -18.68 19.07
N ALA A 44 0.11 -18.10 20.06
CA ALA A 44 -1.19 -18.60 20.52
C ALA A 44 -2.26 -18.49 19.41
N LEU A 45 -2.41 -17.32 18.78
CA LEU A 45 -3.33 -17.12 17.65
C LEU A 45 -2.99 -18.02 16.46
N PHE A 46 -1.71 -18.16 16.14
CA PHE A 46 -1.23 -19.01 15.06
C PHE A 46 -1.59 -20.48 15.30
N TRP A 47 -1.41 -20.95 16.54
CA TRP A 47 -1.84 -22.28 16.92
C TRP A 47 -3.37 -22.45 16.87
N LEU A 48 -4.15 -21.45 17.32
CA LEU A 48 -5.62 -21.48 17.24
C LEU A 48 -6.12 -21.55 15.79
N ALA A 49 -5.49 -20.82 14.87
CA ALA A 49 -5.78 -20.87 13.44
C ALA A 49 -5.38 -22.24 12.84
N GLY A 50 -4.19 -22.74 13.17
CA GLY A 50 -3.70 -24.06 12.73
C GLY A 50 -4.55 -25.24 13.22
N GLU A 51 -5.17 -25.11 14.38
CA GLU A 51 -6.13 -26.09 14.92
C GLU A 51 -7.58 -25.84 14.45
N ASN A 52 -7.80 -24.84 13.60
CA ASN A 52 -9.11 -24.44 13.08
C ASN A 52 -10.13 -24.12 14.19
N ILE A 53 -9.64 -23.56 15.31
CA ILE A 53 -10.45 -23.10 16.45
C ILE A 53 -10.94 -21.67 16.19
N VAL A 54 -10.05 -20.85 15.61
CA VAL A 54 -10.37 -19.58 14.98
C VAL A 54 -10.32 -19.81 13.48
N THR A 55 -11.39 -19.47 12.77
CA THR A 55 -11.45 -19.64 11.32
C THR A 55 -10.73 -18.49 10.60
N ASP A 56 -10.42 -18.68 9.32
CA ASP A 56 -9.86 -17.62 8.47
C ASP A 56 -10.77 -16.36 8.45
N GLU A 57 -12.09 -16.55 8.44
CA GLU A 57 -13.09 -15.47 8.49
C GLU A 57 -13.05 -14.71 9.83
N GLU A 58 -12.87 -15.42 10.95
CA GLU A 58 -12.74 -14.82 12.28
C GLU A 58 -11.38 -14.12 12.46
N MET A 59 -10.31 -14.64 11.86
CA MET A 59 -9.01 -13.96 11.81
C MET A 59 -9.10 -12.64 11.02
N GLU A 60 -9.82 -12.64 9.89
CA GLU A 60 -10.01 -11.45 9.07
C GLU A 60 -10.83 -10.37 9.81
N GLU A 61 -11.87 -10.77 10.56
CA GLU A 61 -12.63 -9.85 11.42
C GLU A 61 -11.73 -9.24 12.52
N MET A 62 -10.83 -10.04 13.11
CA MET A 62 -9.88 -9.55 14.11
C MET A 62 -8.91 -8.51 13.51
N GLU A 63 -8.41 -8.72 12.30
CA GLU A 63 -7.58 -7.74 11.60
C GLU A 63 -8.34 -6.45 11.27
N GLU A 64 -9.60 -6.55 10.81
CA GLU A 64 -10.41 -5.39 10.49
C GLU A 64 -10.67 -4.52 11.73
N VAL A 65 -11.03 -5.15 12.86
CA VAL A 65 -11.22 -4.47 14.15
C VAL A 65 -9.91 -3.84 14.63
N SER A 66 -8.78 -4.53 14.44
CA SER A 66 -7.44 -4.02 14.76
C SER A 66 -7.12 -2.72 14.01
N LEU A 67 -7.47 -2.64 12.73
CA LEU A 67 -7.21 -1.46 11.91
C LEU A 67 -8.20 -0.32 12.19
N ARG A 68 -9.49 -0.65 12.32
CA ARG A 68 -10.56 0.33 12.61
C ARG A 68 -10.32 1.05 13.94
N ASP A 69 -9.89 0.29 14.94
CA ASP A 69 -9.75 0.78 16.31
C ASP A 69 -8.27 1.04 16.69
N ALA A 70 -7.38 1.15 15.69
CA ALA A 70 -5.92 1.34 15.86
C ALA A 70 -5.53 2.56 16.70
N ALA A 71 -6.40 3.58 16.78
CA ALA A 71 -6.18 4.79 17.57
C ALA A 71 -6.52 4.63 19.07
N PHE A 72 -7.15 3.53 19.47
CA PHE A 72 -7.57 3.28 20.85
C PHE A 72 -6.60 2.37 21.59
N ALA A 73 -6.18 2.77 22.79
CA ALA A 73 -5.28 1.98 23.63
C ALA A 73 -5.84 0.59 23.99
N SER A 74 -7.16 0.44 24.02
CA SER A 74 -7.86 -0.84 24.24
C SER A 74 -7.66 -1.85 23.11
N ASN A 75 -7.05 -1.44 21.99
CA ASN A 75 -6.78 -2.30 20.83
C ASN A 75 -5.30 -2.74 20.77
N ALA A 76 -4.44 -2.31 21.70
CA ALA A 76 -3.01 -2.59 21.68
C ALA A 76 -2.68 -4.09 21.68
N THR A 77 -3.39 -4.88 22.50
CA THR A 77 -3.20 -6.34 22.57
C THR A 77 -3.56 -7.04 21.25
N ARG A 78 -4.61 -6.59 20.56
CA ARG A 78 -5.02 -7.14 19.26
C ARG A 78 -3.99 -6.82 18.17
N VAL A 79 -3.48 -5.58 18.16
CA VAL A 79 -2.41 -5.18 17.23
C VAL A 79 -1.14 -6.00 17.47
N GLN A 80 -0.71 -6.15 18.72
CA GLN A 80 0.46 -6.94 19.06
C GLN A 80 0.30 -8.41 18.67
N ALA A 81 -0.85 -9.02 18.99
CA ALA A 81 -1.07 -10.43 18.73
C ALA A 81 -1.11 -10.74 17.22
N LEU A 82 -1.61 -9.81 16.39
CA LEU A 82 -1.60 -9.96 14.93
C LEU A 82 -0.21 -9.73 14.32
N ASP A 83 0.57 -8.76 14.82
CA ASP A 83 1.96 -8.54 14.40
C ASP A 83 2.84 -9.77 14.68
N GLU A 84 2.72 -10.35 15.88
CA GLU A 84 3.42 -11.58 16.27
C GLU A 84 2.89 -12.83 15.52
N TYR A 85 1.62 -12.84 15.10
CA TYR A 85 1.03 -13.91 14.30
C TYR A 85 1.58 -13.92 12.87
N ASP A 86 1.74 -12.74 12.26
CA ASP A 86 2.39 -12.58 10.96
C ASP A 86 3.84 -13.09 10.99
N ASP A 87 4.58 -12.79 12.05
CA ASP A 87 5.95 -13.30 12.25
C ASP A 87 5.98 -14.85 12.28
N CYS A 88 5.00 -15.50 12.94
CA CYS A 88 4.90 -16.97 12.97
C CYS A 88 4.60 -17.57 11.60
N LEU A 89 3.73 -16.92 10.81
CA LEU A 89 3.45 -17.34 9.43
C LEU A 89 4.71 -17.27 8.56
N PHE A 90 5.49 -16.20 8.65
CA PHE A 90 6.74 -16.05 7.91
C PHE A 90 7.74 -17.16 8.26
N GLU A 91 7.92 -17.48 9.55
CA GLU A 91 8.80 -18.57 9.97
C GLU A 91 8.37 -19.96 9.48
N GLN A 92 7.06 -20.22 9.40
CA GLN A 92 6.55 -21.50 8.88
C GLN A 92 6.87 -21.64 7.38
N PHE A 93 6.64 -20.58 6.60
CA PHE A 93 6.95 -20.58 5.17
C PHE A 93 8.44 -20.85 4.90
N ASP A 94 9.33 -20.22 5.67
CA ASP A 94 10.78 -20.42 5.54
C ASP A 94 11.20 -21.87 5.84
N ARG A 95 10.56 -22.52 6.84
CA ARG A 95 10.80 -23.93 7.16
C ARG A 95 10.36 -24.86 6.03
N GLU A 96 9.14 -24.66 5.50
CA GLU A 96 8.61 -25.49 4.41
C GLU A 96 9.43 -25.36 3.12
N GLU A 97 9.93 -24.16 2.82
CA GLU A 97 10.80 -23.91 1.67
C GLU A 97 12.17 -24.60 1.86
N ALA A 98 12.76 -24.50 3.05
CA ALA A 98 14.00 -25.19 3.39
C ALA A 98 13.88 -26.72 3.26
N GLU A 99 12.74 -27.30 3.61
CA GLU A 99 12.46 -28.73 3.46
C GLU A 99 12.32 -29.15 1.99
N ARG A 100 11.66 -28.34 1.15
CA ARG A 100 11.60 -28.59 -0.31
C ARG A 100 12.98 -28.52 -0.97
N ILE A 101 13.80 -27.56 -0.57
CA ILE A 101 15.18 -27.43 -1.06
C ILE A 101 15.99 -28.68 -0.66
N ARG A 102 15.86 -29.15 0.58
CA ARG A 102 16.50 -30.40 1.04
C ARG A 102 15.99 -31.65 0.32
N ALA A 103 14.72 -31.68 -0.07
CA ALA A 103 14.10 -32.79 -0.80
C ALA A 103 14.54 -32.88 -2.28
N THR A 104 15.28 -31.89 -2.80
CA THR A 104 15.71 -31.86 -4.19
C THR A 104 16.94 -32.78 -4.41
N PRO A 105 16.87 -33.80 -5.30
CA PRO A 105 17.87 -34.87 -5.39
C PRO A 105 19.21 -34.47 -6.05
N TRP A 106 19.40 -33.20 -6.42
CA TRP A 106 20.57 -32.71 -7.18
C TRP A 106 21.89 -32.81 -6.38
N HIS A 107 21.83 -32.84 -5.05
CA HIS A 107 23.01 -32.85 -4.17
C HIS A 107 23.77 -34.20 -4.13
N GLN A 108 23.20 -35.28 -4.65
CA GLN A 108 23.84 -36.61 -4.58
C GLN A 108 24.88 -36.86 -5.68
N ARG A 109 24.90 -36.11 -6.78
CA ARG A 109 25.69 -36.48 -7.98
C ARG A 109 27.08 -35.82 -8.11
N HIS A 110 27.38 -34.73 -7.39
CA HIS A 110 28.64 -33.97 -7.58
C HIS A 110 29.29 -33.47 -6.28
N ARG A 111 29.46 -34.37 -5.31
CA ARG A 111 29.97 -34.08 -3.95
C ARG A 111 31.39 -33.46 -3.83
N PRO A 112 32.38 -33.71 -4.73
CA PRO A 112 33.70 -33.08 -4.56
C PRO A 112 33.81 -31.65 -5.13
N TRP A 113 32.96 -31.25 -6.06
CA TRP A 113 33.01 -29.90 -6.65
C TRP A 113 32.30 -28.84 -5.79
N LEU A 114 31.33 -29.27 -4.97
CA LEU A 114 30.52 -28.40 -4.11
C LEU A 114 31.27 -27.84 -2.89
N ILE A 115 32.35 -28.48 -2.44
CA ILE A 115 33.09 -28.03 -1.24
C ILE A 115 33.94 -26.79 -1.55
N ALA A 116 34.58 -26.76 -2.73
CA ALA A 116 35.38 -25.62 -3.16
C ALA A 116 34.51 -24.40 -3.51
N SER A 117 33.34 -24.62 -4.13
CA SER A 117 32.37 -23.54 -4.37
C SER A 117 31.66 -23.11 -3.08
N GLY A 118 31.41 -24.02 -2.16
CA GLY A 118 30.72 -23.77 -0.90
C GLY A 118 31.47 -22.78 0.00
N VAL A 119 32.79 -22.86 0.11
CA VAL A 119 33.57 -21.92 0.94
C VAL A 119 33.59 -20.51 0.33
N ALA A 120 33.65 -20.39 -0.99
CA ALA A 120 33.60 -19.09 -1.68
C ALA A 120 32.19 -18.44 -1.59
N VAL A 121 31.14 -19.25 -1.73
CA VAL A 121 29.74 -18.79 -1.57
C VAL A 121 29.41 -18.49 -0.11
N LEU A 122 29.96 -19.24 0.85
CA LEU A 122 29.79 -18.93 2.27
C LEU A 122 30.53 -17.65 2.67
N ALA A 123 31.73 -17.38 2.14
CA ALA A 123 32.43 -16.12 2.40
C ALA A 123 31.72 -14.92 1.76
N ALA A 124 31.24 -15.05 0.52
CA ALA A 124 30.43 -14.02 -0.15
C ALA A 124 29.06 -13.84 0.54
N GLY A 125 28.44 -14.95 0.96
CA GLY A 125 27.19 -14.99 1.70
C GLY A 125 27.31 -14.38 3.09
N LEU A 126 28.40 -14.62 3.83
CA LEU A 126 28.62 -14.00 5.14
C LEU A 126 28.76 -12.48 5.04
N VAL A 127 29.43 -11.99 3.99
CA VAL A 127 29.56 -10.54 3.73
C VAL A 127 28.21 -9.92 3.33
N TRP A 128 27.37 -10.66 2.60
CA TRP A 128 26.02 -10.24 2.23
C TRP A 128 25.04 -10.28 3.41
N PHE A 129 25.12 -11.30 4.28
CA PHE A 129 24.22 -11.50 5.44
C PHE A 129 24.57 -10.58 6.63
N LEU A 130 25.83 -10.17 6.76
CA LEU A 130 26.28 -9.27 7.84
C LEU A 130 26.12 -7.79 7.49
N GLN A 131 25.69 -7.46 6.28
CA GLN A 131 25.24 -6.11 5.94
C GLN A 131 23.73 -6.03 6.18
N PRO A 132 23.21 -5.20 7.11
CA PRO A 132 21.80 -4.86 7.06
C PRO A 132 21.55 -4.29 5.68
N SER A 133 20.64 -4.87 4.91
CA SER A 133 20.32 -4.44 3.55
C SER A 133 19.83 -3.00 3.62
N ARG A 134 20.75 -2.04 3.45
CA ARG A 134 20.47 -0.59 3.50
C ARG A 134 19.79 -0.10 2.21
N VAL A 135 19.45 -1.01 1.31
CA VAL A 135 19.01 -0.75 -0.06
C VAL A 135 17.75 -1.59 -0.31
N PRO A 136 16.65 -0.98 -0.77
CA PRO A 136 15.45 -1.73 -1.18
C PRO A 136 15.81 -2.79 -2.22
N PRO A 137 15.18 -3.99 -2.16
CA PRO A 137 15.42 -5.04 -3.14
C PRO A 137 15.13 -4.57 -4.57
N ALA A 138 15.62 -5.32 -5.55
CA ALA A 138 15.36 -5.04 -6.95
C ALA A 138 13.87 -5.26 -7.27
N CYS A 139 13.37 -4.59 -8.32
CA CYS A 139 11.96 -4.69 -8.69
C CYS A 139 11.53 -6.12 -9.07
N ASP A 140 12.45 -6.90 -9.65
CA ASP A 140 12.26 -8.28 -10.12
C ASP A 140 12.66 -9.33 -9.07
N ASP A 141 12.96 -8.93 -7.84
CA ASP A 141 13.30 -9.84 -6.76
C ASP A 141 12.12 -10.81 -6.48
N PRO A 142 12.35 -12.14 -6.40
CA PRO A 142 11.29 -13.10 -6.14
C PRO A 142 10.49 -12.81 -4.86
N ALA A 143 11.12 -12.25 -3.82
CA ALA A 143 10.45 -11.86 -2.59
C ALA A 143 9.46 -10.71 -2.85
N VAL A 144 9.84 -9.73 -3.68
CA VAL A 144 8.98 -8.60 -4.07
C VAL A 144 7.76 -9.10 -4.84
N VAL A 145 7.95 -9.99 -5.81
CA VAL A 145 6.85 -10.57 -6.59
C VAL A 145 5.91 -11.39 -5.69
N LYS A 146 6.44 -12.14 -4.71
CA LYS A 146 5.64 -12.86 -3.72
C LYS A 146 4.80 -11.90 -2.86
N THR A 147 5.41 -10.84 -2.32
CA THR A 147 4.73 -9.82 -1.52
C THR A 147 3.66 -9.08 -2.33
N LEU A 148 3.90 -8.81 -3.62
CA LEU A 148 2.91 -8.20 -4.52
C LEU A 148 1.65 -9.04 -4.66
N ARG A 149 1.78 -10.35 -4.91
CA ARG A 149 0.61 -11.25 -5.04
C ARG A 149 -0.19 -11.30 -3.75
N SER A 150 0.49 -11.40 -2.60
CA SER A 150 -0.16 -11.38 -1.29
C SER A 150 -0.87 -10.05 -1.03
N ALA A 151 -0.23 -8.92 -1.34
CA ALA A 151 -0.83 -7.60 -1.16
C ALA A 151 -2.07 -7.38 -2.04
N LEU A 152 -2.06 -7.84 -3.30
CA LEU A 152 -3.23 -7.77 -4.18
C LEU A 152 -4.39 -8.63 -3.68
N HIS A 153 -4.09 -9.85 -3.24
CA HIS A 153 -5.11 -10.74 -2.69
C HIS A 153 -5.77 -10.14 -1.44
N ASN A 154 -4.97 -9.62 -0.51
CA ASN A 154 -5.48 -8.98 0.70
C ASN A 154 -6.25 -7.68 0.40
N ALA A 155 -5.88 -6.95 -0.65
CA ALA A 155 -6.62 -5.76 -1.08
C ALA A 155 -7.99 -6.13 -1.68
N GLU A 156 -8.05 -7.20 -2.47
CA GLU A 156 -9.31 -7.73 -3.00
C GLU A 156 -10.24 -8.20 -1.87
N SER A 157 -9.72 -8.97 -0.92
CA SER A 157 -10.53 -9.49 0.20
C SER A 157 -11.18 -8.32 0.97
N ARG A 158 -10.41 -7.28 1.29
CA ARG A 158 -10.91 -6.05 1.92
C ARG A 158 -11.99 -5.33 1.11
N THR A 159 -11.85 -5.25 -0.21
CA THR A 159 -12.87 -4.61 -1.07
C THR A 159 -14.16 -5.42 -1.12
N LEU A 160 -14.06 -6.76 -1.13
CA LEU A 160 -15.22 -7.65 -1.10
C LEU A 160 -15.94 -7.63 0.26
N GLN A 161 -15.19 -7.57 1.35
CA GLN A 161 -15.73 -7.38 2.70
C GLN A 161 -16.48 -6.04 2.82
N ALA A 162 -15.91 -4.96 2.26
CA ALA A 162 -16.55 -3.65 2.28
C ALA A 162 -17.82 -3.57 1.41
N ASN A 163 -17.96 -4.43 0.40
CA ASN A 163 -19.11 -4.45 -0.52
C ASN A 163 -19.49 -5.89 -0.92
N PRO A 164 -20.20 -6.64 -0.06
CA PRO A 164 -20.55 -8.05 -0.29
C PRO A 164 -21.50 -8.30 -1.47
N MET A 165 -22.00 -7.23 -2.10
CA MET A 165 -22.85 -7.25 -3.31
C MET A 165 -22.04 -7.26 -4.62
N LEU A 166 -20.72 -7.10 -4.58
CA LEU A 166 -19.85 -7.27 -5.74
C LEU A 166 -19.88 -8.75 -6.15
N ARG A 167 -20.30 -9.03 -7.39
CA ARG A 167 -20.69 -10.36 -7.89
C ARG A 167 -19.60 -11.42 -7.69
N MET A 168 -19.99 -12.54 -7.08
CA MET A 168 -19.19 -13.77 -6.87
C MET A 168 -18.79 -14.51 -8.16
N ASP A 169 -19.48 -14.24 -9.28
CA ASP A 169 -19.51 -15.11 -10.46
C ASP A 169 -18.47 -14.75 -11.54
N SER A 170 -17.68 -13.70 -11.33
CA SER A 170 -16.62 -13.26 -12.26
C SER A 170 -15.48 -12.62 -11.46
N ARG A 171 -14.87 -13.42 -10.58
CA ARG A 171 -13.78 -13.00 -9.71
C ARG A 171 -12.44 -13.19 -10.40
N PRO A 172 -11.63 -12.12 -10.53
CA PRO A 172 -10.25 -12.30 -10.92
C PRO A 172 -9.47 -13.02 -9.85
N ASN A 173 -8.74 -14.06 -10.24
CA ASN A 173 -7.89 -14.75 -9.28
C ASN A 173 -6.58 -13.98 -9.12
N TYR A 174 -6.56 -13.01 -8.20
CA TYR A 174 -5.38 -12.16 -7.98
C TYR A 174 -4.17 -12.93 -7.43
N LEU A 175 -4.36 -14.10 -6.81
CA LEU A 175 -3.25 -14.99 -6.41
C LEU A 175 -2.51 -15.58 -7.60
N LEU A 176 -3.19 -15.72 -8.74
CA LEU A 176 -2.60 -16.14 -10.02
C LEU A 176 -2.14 -14.96 -10.87
N THR A 177 -2.12 -13.74 -10.33
CA THR A 177 -1.60 -12.58 -11.06
C THR A 177 -0.15 -12.82 -11.45
N GLU A 178 0.10 -12.82 -12.75
CA GLU A 178 1.43 -12.85 -13.30
C GLU A 178 1.93 -11.42 -13.49
N PHE A 179 3.14 -11.15 -13.01
CA PHE A 179 3.82 -9.89 -13.25
C PHE A 179 4.88 -10.09 -14.32
N ALA A 180 4.71 -9.44 -15.45
CA ALA A 180 5.65 -9.45 -16.57
C ALA A 180 6.24 -8.05 -16.76
N SER A 181 7.31 -7.97 -17.57
CA SER A 181 7.91 -6.70 -17.99
C SER A 181 8.26 -5.76 -16.82
N ILE A 182 8.79 -6.33 -15.73
CA ILE A 182 9.13 -5.56 -14.53
C ILE A 182 10.32 -4.64 -14.86
N GLN A 183 10.11 -3.35 -14.70
CA GLN A 183 11.07 -2.29 -14.99
C GLN A 183 11.26 -1.40 -13.75
N GLU A 184 12.53 -1.13 -13.42
CA GLU A 184 12.87 -0.10 -12.44
C GLU A 184 12.75 1.30 -13.07
N LEU A 185 12.01 2.17 -12.39
CA LEU A 185 11.92 3.59 -12.73
C LEU A 185 13.09 4.40 -12.15
N GLY A 186 13.56 4.02 -10.97
CA GLY A 186 14.73 4.60 -10.31
C GLY A 186 14.75 4.34 -8.81
N HIS A 187 15.80 4.83 -8.16
CA HIS A 187 16.02 4.66 -6.72
C HIS A 187 16.31 6.01 -6.05
N LEU A 188 15.41 6.40 -5.14
CA LEU A 188 15.56 7.56 -4.28
C LEU A 188 16.39 7.18 -3.06
N LYS A 189 17.70 7.40 -3.12
CA LYS A 189 18.62 6.91 -2.07
C LYS A 189 18.37 7.53 -0.70
N GLN A 190 17.98 8.81 -0.67
CA GLN A 190 17.71 9.51 0.59
C GLN A 190 16.43 8.99 1.26
N GLU A 191 15.41 8.69 0.46
CA GLU A 191 14.12 8.16 0.93
C GLU A 191 14.18 6.63 1.13
N ARG A 192 15.19 5.96 0.57
CA ARG A 192 15.32 4.49 0.52
C ARG A 192 14.07 3.86 -0.08
N VAL A 193 13.65 4.41 -1.22
CA VAL A 193 12.49 3.94 -1.98
C VAL A 193 12.92 3.66 -3.42
N ARG A 194 12.50 2.51 -3.93
CA ARG A 194 12.67 2.14 -5.34
C ARG A 194 11.32 2.15 -6.05
N GLY A 195 11.22 2.85 -7.17
CA GLY A 195 10.02 2.89 -7.99
C GLY A 195 10.07 1.83 -9.07
N CYS A 196 8.96 1.11 -9.25
CA CYS A 196 8.86 0.00 -10.18
C CYS A 196 7.58 0.10 -11.03
N LEU A 197 7.67 -0.40 -12.26
CA LEU A 197 6.54 -0.69 -13.13
C LEU A 197 6.55 -2.17 -13.48
N ALA A 198 5.37 -2.74 -13.64
CA ALA A 198 5.16 -4.07 -14.16
C ALA A 198 3.89 -4.08 -15.03
N THR A 199 3.73 -5.13 -15.81
CA THR A 199 2.45 -5.49 -16.41
C THR A 199 1.86 -6.60 -15.56
N ALA A 200 0.70 -6.37 -14.95
CA ALA A 200 -0.06 -7.39 -14.24
C ALA A 200 -1.05 -8.04 -15.20
N SER A 201 -1.02 -9.37 -15.32
CA SER A 201 -2.03 -10.15 -16.03
C SER A 201 -3.04 -10.68 -15.02
N ILE A 202 -4.25 -10.15 -15.06
CA ILE A 202 -5.33 -10.51 -14.14
C ILE A 202 -6.49 -11.00 -14.99
N ASP A 203 -6.86 -12.28 -14.86
CA ASP A 203 -7.87 -12.94 -15.73
C ASP A 203 -7.59 -12.79 -17.23
N GLY A 204 -6.32 -12.78 -17.61
CA GLY A 204 -5.90 -12.61 -19.01
C GLY A 204 -5.99 -11.17 -19.52
N HIS A 205 -6.36 -10.21 -18.68
CA HIS A 205 -6.26 -8.78 -18.97
C HIS A 205 -4.94 -8.23 -18.46
N GLU A 206 -4.12 -7.74 -19.40
CA GLU A 206 -2.89 -7.04 -19.07
C GLU A 206 -3.18 -5.58 -18.71
N GLN A 207 -2.70 -5.15 -17.54
CA GLN A 207 -2.78 -3.76 -17.12
C GLN A 207 -1.46 -3.27 -16.51
N PRO A 208 -1.12 -1.99 -16.71
CA PRO A 208 0.07 -1.41 -16.09
C PRO A 208 -0.12 -1.35 -14.57
N PHE A 209 0.83 -1.92 -13.84
CA PHE A 209 0.87 -1.92 -12.40
C PHE A 209 2.12 -1.19 -11.93
N ALA A 210 1.95 -0.21 -11.03
CA ALA A 210 3.05 0.58 -10.51
C ALA A 210 3.11 0.50 -9.00
N PHE A 211 4.31 0.43 -8.48
CA PHE A 211 4.53 0.23 -7.05
C PHE A 211 5.87 0.81 -6.62
N GLU A 212 5.95 1.14 -5.33
CA GLU A 212 7.17 1.56 -4.67
C GLU A 212 7.57 0.52 -3.63
N ILE A 213 8.86 0.22 -3.56
CA ILE A 213 9.47 -0.65 -2.56
C ILE A 213 10.13 0.24 -1.52
N LEU A 214 9.58 0.26 -0.32
CA LEU A 214 10.08 1.03 0.81
C LEU A 214 10.87 0.13 1.75
N GLN A 215 12.02 0.60 2.22
CA GLN A 215 12.74 -0.10 3.28
C GLN A 215 11.95 -0.05 4.60
N GLY A 216 11.88 -1.17 5.32
CA GLY A 216 11.32 -1.22 6.67
C GLY A 216 12.08 -0.30 7.65
N LYS A 217 11.36 0.35 8.58
CA LYS A 217 11.94 1.31 9.54
C LYS A 217 12.99 0.67 10.48
N SER A 218 12.84 -0.63 10.77
CA SER A 218 13.77 -1.42 11.59
C SER A 218 14.99 -1.92 10.82
N GLY A 219 15.07 -1.68 9.51
CA GLY A 219 16.14 -2.18 8.65
C GLY A 219 15.98 -3.66 8.25
N ASN A 220 15.03 -4.37 8.85
CA ASN A 220 14.64 -5.73 8.45
C ASN A 220 13.36 -5.64 7.60
N GLY A 221 13.37 -6.28 6.43
CA GLY A 221 12.22 -6.34 5.53
C GLY A 221 11.97 -5.08 4.68
N PHE A 222 11.01 -5.19 3.78
CA PHE A 222 10.54 -4.12 2.90
C PHE A 222 9.01 -4.10 2.88
N ARG A 223 8.43 -2.96 2.51
CA ARG A 223 7.00 -2.81 2.24
C ARG A 223 6.80 -2.42 0.78
N ILE A 224 5.70 -2.88 0.20
CA ILE A 224 5.28 -2.45 -1.11
C ILE A 224 4.05 -1.57 -0.98
N GLU A 225 4.11 -0.40 -1.62
CA GLU A 225 2.96 0.50 -1.74
C GLU A 225 2.58 0.62 -3.21
N GLY A 226 1.32 0.28 -3.53
CA GLY A 226 0.77 0.44 -4.87
C GLY A 226 0.60 1.91 -5.21
N GLY A 227 0.87 2.28 -6.46
CA GLY A 227 0.82 3.66 -6.93
C GLY A 227 0.19 3.76 -8.32
N ASN A 228 -0.13 5.00 -8.72
CA ASN A 228 -0.56 5.27 -10.09
C ASN A 228 0.68 5.29 -11.02
N ALA A 229 0.64 4.52 -12.11
CA ALA A 229 1.77 4.38 -13.04
C ALA A 229 2.25 5.71 -13.63
N ARG A 230 1.34 6.59 -14.04
CA ARG A 230 1.70 7.89 -14.63
C ARG A 230 2.34 8.80 -13.58
N LEU A 231 1.85 8.75 -12.35
CA LEU A 231 2.37 9.55 -11.25
C LEU A 231 3.78 9.11 -10.84
N LEU A 232 4.00 7.81 -10.66
CA LEU A 232 5.32 7.26 -10.36
C LEU A 232 6.29 7.55 -11.52
N GLN A 233 5.88 7.35 -12.77
CA GLN A 233 6.71 7.72 -13.92
C GLN A 233 7.10 9.21 -13.89
N ALA A 234 6.16 10.12 -13.59
CA ALA A 234 6.47 11.55 -13.47
C ALA A 234 7.46 11.83 -12.34
N ARG A 235 7.26 11.22 -11.16
CA ARG A 235 8.15 11.35 -9.99
C ARG A 235 9.57 10.89 -10.29
N TYR A 236 9.73 9.72 -10.92
CA TYR A 236 11.03 9.09 -11.14
C TYR A 236 11.77 9.56 -12.40
N ARG A 237 11.07 10.12 -13.40
CA ARG A 237 11.73 10.81 -14.53
C ARG A 237 12.66 11.94 -14.09
N GLN A 238 12.40 12.48 -12.91
CA GLN A 238 13.15 13.59 -12.33
C GLN A 238 14.33 13.10 -11.47
N VAL A 239 14.65 11.80 -11.45
CA VAL A 239 15.73 11.27 -10.63
C VAL A 239 17.04 11.30 -11.40
N ASP A 240 18.06 11.91 -10.82
CA ASP A 240 19.40 11.97 -11.40
C ASP A 240 20.20 10.69 -11.14
N ALA A 241 21.41 10.61 -11.72
CA ALA A 241 22.32 9.48 -11.51
C ALA A 241 22.77 9.32 -10.03
N ALA A 242 22.68 10.38 -9.23
CA ALA A 242 22.98 10.31 -7.81
C ALA A 242 21.82 9.69 -7.00
N GLY A 243 20.63 9.54 -7.59
CA GLY A 243 19.42 9.08 -6.91
C GLY A 243 18.72 10.19 -6.15
N GLN A 244 18.91 11.45 -6.57
CA GLN A 244 18.22 12.63 -6.04
C GLN A 244 17.18 13.10 -7.05
N ARG A 245 16.04 13.57 -6.55
CA ARG A 245 15.03 14.21 -7.41
C ARG A 245 15.47 15.63 -7.76
N GLN A 246 15.36 15.97 -9.03
CA GLN A 246 15.37 17.34 -9.50
C GLN A 246 14.26 18.11 -8.78
N THR A 247 14.58 19.32 -8.34
CA THR A 247 13.61 20.19 -7.69
C THR A 247 12.75 20.85 -8.76
N LEU A 248 11.49 20.45 -8.87
CA LEU A 248 10.48 21.11 -9.70
C LEU A 248 9.51 21.94 -8.85
N GLY A 249 8.68 22.73 -9.54
CA GLY A 249 7.75 23.65 -8.91
C GLY A 249 8.44 24.90 -8.37
N LEU A 250 9.63 25.26 -8.88
CA LEU A 250 10.28 26.50 -8.53
C LEU A 250 9.40 27.70 -8.97
N PRO A 251 9.44 28.83 -8.25
CA PRO A 251 10.30 29.13 -7.10
C PRO A 251 9.72 28.74 -5.74
N VAL A 252 8.59 28.01 -5.69
CA VAL A 252 7.92 27.65 -4.43
C VAL A 252 8.41 26.30 -3.89
N GLY A 253 8.70 25.36 -4.79
CA GLY A 253 9.05 23.99 -4.47
C GLY A 253 7.83 23.09 -4.30
N GLU A 254 8.00 21.82 -4.66
CA GLU A 254 6.94 20.80 -4.68
C GLU A 254 6.24 20.63 -3.32
N ALA A 255 6.97 20.65 -2.19
CA ALA A 255 6.39 20.45 -0.86
C ALA A 255 5.36 21.54 -0.49
N ALA A 256 5.68 22.79 -0.77
CA ALA A 256 4.78 23.92 -0.51
C ALA A 256 3.58 23.91 -1.48
N LEU A 257 3.78 23.51 -2.74
CA LEU A 257 2.69 23.30 -3.71
C LEU A 257 1.74 22.18 -3.26
N ALA A 258 2.28 21.06 -2.77
CA ALA A 258 1.51 19.94 -2.26
C ALA A 258 0.67 20.35 -1.04
N GLN A 259 1.24 21.14 -0.12
CA GLN A 259 0.52 21.68 1.03
C GLN A 259 -0.58 22.64 0.60
N ALA A 260 -0.30 23.55 -0.34
CA ALA A 260 -1.28 24.51 -0.84
C ALA A 260 -2.46 23.82 -1.56
N LEU A 261 -2.18 22.80 -2.36
CA LEU A 261 -3.22 22.01 -3.05
C LEU A 261 -4.12 21.28 -2.04
N ARG A 262 -3.54 20.59 -1.05
CA ARG A 262 -4.31 19.93 0.02
C ARG A 262 -5.19 20.91 0.77
N GLN A 263 -4.63 22.06 1.17
CA GLN A 263 -5.36 23.07 1.92
C GLN A 263 -6.50 23.66 1.08
N ALA A 264 -6.26 23.96 -0.19
CA ALA A 264 -7.28 24.50 -1.09
C ALA A 264 -8.47 23.54 -1.28
N VAL A 265 -8.20 22.24 -1.42
CA VAL A 265 -9.25 21.21 -1.49
C VAL A 265 -10.01 21.10 -0.17
N LYS A 266 -9.32 21.17 0.98
CA LYS A 266 -9.94 21.18 2.31
C LYS A 266 -10.86 22.39 2.51
N ASP A 267 -10.39 23.59 2.18
CA ASP A 267 -11.15 24.83 2.31
C ASP A 267 -12.40 24.81 1.42
N ARG A 268 -12.28 24.25 0.21
CA ARG A 268 -13.43 24.04 -0.69
C ARG A 268 -14.46 23.10 -0.07
N GLN A 269 -14.04 21.97 0.50
CA GLN A 269 -14.96 21.02 1.14
C GLN A 269 -15.68 21.64 2.34
N GLN A 270 -14.96 22.41 3.16
CA GLN A 270 -15.55 23.13 4.28
C GLN A 270 -16.61 24.14 3.80
N ARG A 271 -16.30 24.94 2.77
CA ARG A 271 -17.26 25.87 2.15
C ARG A 271 -18.51 25.16 1.60
N GLN A 272 -18.35 23.99 0.99
CA GLN A 272 -19.48 23.18 0.51
C GLN A 272 -20.34 22.62 1.65
N ALA A 273 -19.72 22.18 2.75
CA ALA A 273 -20.43 21.68 3.93
C ALA A 273 -21.23 22.77 4.66
N SER A 274 -20.71 24.00 4.71
CA SER A 274 -21.39 25.16 5.30
C SER A 274 -22.57 25.69 4.46
N GLY A 275 -22.70 25.27 3.20
CA GLY A 275 -23.68 25.75 2.22
C GLY A 275 -25.07 25.09 2.24
N GLY A 276 -25.39 24.24 3.22
CA GLY A 276 -26.80 23.87 3.52
C GLY A 276 -27.32 22.55 2.95
N VAL A 277 -26.51 21.67 2.37
CA VAL A 277 -26.91 20.26 2.16
C VAL A 277 -26.31 19.44 3.28
N ARG A 278 -27.15 18.70 4.02
CA ARG A 278 -26.75 17.82 5.13
C ARG A 278 -25.63 16.88 4.66
N ALA A 279 -24.39 17.24 4.95
CA ALA A 279 -23.24 16.35 4.89
C ALA A 279 -23.31 15.38 6.08
N ARG A 280 -24.36 14.55 6.12
CA ARG A 280 -24.28 13.29 6.85
C ARG A 280 -23.49 12.34 5.94
N ASP A 281 -22.53 11.66 6.53
CA ASP A 281 -21.80 10.52 5.95
C ASP A 281 -20.54 10.84 5.14
N VAL A 282 -19.87 11.96 5.41
CA VAL A 282 -18.45 12.13 5.03
C VAL A 282 -17.66 12.47 6.29
N PRO A 283 -16.66 11.66 6.69
CA PRO A 283 -15.73 12.02 7.75
C PRO A 283 -15.08 13.36 7.40
N ALA A 284 -15.43 14.41 8.14
CA ALA A 284 -14.78 15.70 8.01
C ALA A 284 -13.33 15.55 8.47
N GLY A 285 -12.36 15.78 7.58
CA GLY A 285 -10.94 15.84 7.93
C GLY A 285 -10.04 14.76 7.34
N GLN A 286 -10.53 13.84 6.51
CA GLN A 286 -9.66 12.92 5.78
C GLN A 286 -9.00 13.64 4.59
N ASP A 287 -7.68 13.55 4.45
CA ASP A 287 -6.95 14.14 3.32
C ASP A 287 -7.35 13.42 2.03
N ARG A 288 -7.92 14.18 1.10
CA ARG A 288 -8.38 13.65 -0.19
C ARG A 288 -7.37 13.83 -1.30
N ILE A 289 -6.22 14.41 -1.01
CA ILE A 289 -5.14 14.60 -1.95
C ILE A 289 -3.91 13.87 -1.42
N ARG A 290 -3.37 12.95 -2.23
CA ARG A 290 -2.10 12.27 -1.94
C ARG A 290 -1.18 12.32 -3.15
N ASP A 291 0.11 12.06 -2.91
CA ASP A 291 1.16 11.95 -3.92
C ASP A 291 1.15 13.10 -4.94
N VAL A 292 1.43 14.32 -4.47
CA VAL A 292 1.47 15.50 -5.35
C VAL A 292 2.86 15.64 -5.97
N VAL A 293 2.90 15.75 -7.29
CA VAL A 293 4.12 15.94 -8.08
C VAL A 293 3.99 17.20 -8.93
N ALA A 294 5.01 18.05 -8.93
CA ALA A 294 5.12 19.14 -9.89
C ALA A 294 5.64 18.58 -11.22
N LEU A 295 4.98 18.93 -12.33
CA LEU A 295 5.40 18.46 -13.66
C LEU A 295 6.41 19.40 -14.32
N ASP A 296 6.38 20.68 -13.94
CA ASP A 296 7.26 21.74 -14.44
C ASP A 296 7.48 22.79 -13.33
N ASP A 297 8.39 23.73 -13.58
CA ASP A 297 8.47 24.95 -12.79
C ASP A 297 7.23 25.83 -12.99
N CYS A 298 6.89 26.57 -11.94
CA CYS A 298 5.72 27.41 -11.96
C CYS A 298 5.96 28.71 -12.73
N LYS A 299 4.95 29.14 -13.48
CA LYS A 299 4.95 30.40 -14.23
C LYS A 299 4.39 31.50 -13.35
N GLU A 300 5.21 32.51 -13.08
CA GLU A 300 4.78 33.69 -12.34
C GLU A 300 4.12 34.70 -13.29
N SER A 301 2.95 35.20 -12.91
CA SER A 301 2.25 36.28 -13.61
C SER A 301 2.57 37.63 -12.99
N ALA A 302 2.32 38.71 -13.74
CA ALA A 302 2.56 40.09 -13.28
C ALA A 302 1.77 40.47 -12.01
N HIS A 303 0.75 39.70 -11.63
CA HIS A 303 -0.13 39.97 -10.49
C HIS A 303 0.19 39.15 -9.23
N LYS A 304 1.42 38.61 -9.11
CA LYS A 304 1.84 37.71 -8.02
C LYS A 304 1.02 36.40 -7.97
N GLU A 305 0.36 36.07 -9.07
CA GLU A 305 -0.21 34.74 -9.26
C GLU A 305 0.86 33.81 -9.80
N LEU A 306 0.76 32.56 -9.39
CA LEU A 306 1.69 31.51 -9.75
C LEU A 306 0.89 30.35 -10.34
N THR A 307 1.12 30.06 -11.61
CA THR A 307 0.48 28.93 -12.30
C THR A 307 1.43 27.75 -12.32
N CYS A 308 1.00 26.64 -11.73
CA CYS A 308 1.81 25.43 -11.59
C CYS A 308 1.09 24.23 -12.21
N THR A 309 1.79 23.46 -13.04
CA THR A 309 1.27 22.20 -13.58
C THR A 309 1.51 21.10 -12.55
N LEU A 310 0.44 20.59 -11.95
CA LEU A 310 0.50 19.58 -10.90
C LEU A 310 -0.20 18.30 -11.34
N MET A 311 0.36 17.19 -10.88
CA MET A 311 -0.27 15.87 -10.89
C MET A 311 -0.48 15.42 -9.45
N ALA A 312 -1.67 14.91 -9.12
CA ALA A 312 -1.98 14.45 -7.77
C ALA A 312 -3.03 13.34 -7.80
N GLN A 313 -3.02 12.44 -6.82
CA GLN A 313 -4.15 11.52 -6.62
C GLN A 313 -5.22 12.20 -5.78
N TYR A 314 -6.46 12.15 -6.25
CA TYR A 314 -7.63 12.68 -5.57
C TYR A 314 -8.63 11.58 -5.25
N GLN A 315 -9.15 11.59 -4.03
CA GLN A 315 -10.25 10.73 -3.65
C GLN A 315 -11.60 11.39 -3.95
N ASP A 316 -12.28 10.90 -4.97
CA ASP A 316 -13.61 11.36 -5.33
C ASP A 316 -14.69 10.71 -4.45
N PRO A 317 -15.50 11.49 -3.71
CA PRO A 317 -16.52 10.93 -2.83
C PRO A 317 -17.62 10.15 -3.54
N MET A 318 -17.88 10.47 -4.81
CA MET A 318 -18.88 9.77 -5.59
C MET A 318 -18.37 8.38 -5.99
N LEU A 319 -17.07 8.27 -6.31
CA LEU A 319 -16.44 7.01 -6.68
C LEU A 319 -16.01 6.18 -5.46
N ALA A 320 -15.68 6.82 -4.34
CA ALA A 320 -15.29 6.14 -3.11
C ALA A 320 -16.39 5.22 -2.55
N ARG A 321 -17.65 5.49 -2.88
CA ARG A 321 -18.80 4.64 -2.51
C ARG A 321 -18.93 3.38 -3.39
N GLY A 322 -18.17 3.27 -4.48
CA GLY A 322 -18.24 2.18 -5.46
C GLY A 322 -17.20 1.07 -5.27
N GLY A 323 -16.53 0.98 -4.12
CA GLY A 323 -15.62 -0.12 -3.79
C GLY A 323 -14.16 0.02 -4.22
N ASN A 324 -13.83 0.83 -5.23
CA ASN A 324 -12.45 1.04 -5.71
C ASN A 324 -11.63 2.08 -4.92
N GLY A 325 -12.03 2.41 -3.69
CA GLY A 325 -11.39 3.45 -2.88
C GLY A 325 -11.55 4.89 -3.41
N GLY A 326 -12.04 5.07 -4.64
CA GLY A 326 -12.38 6.36 -5.24
C GLY A 326 -11.20 7.22 -5.66
N TRP A 327 -9.99 6.67 -5.75
CA TRP A 327 -8.79 7.41 -6.11
C TRP A 327 -8.66 7.55 -7.64
N MET A 328 -8.43 8.77 -8.09
CA MET A 328 -8.28 9.13 -9.50
C MET A 328 -7.12 10.11 -9.67
N LEU A 329 -6.50 10.11 -10.85
CA LEU A 329 -5.38 10.98 -11.15
C LEU A 329 -5.85 12.35 -11.64
N LEU A 330 -5.59 13.41 -10.88
CA LEU A 330 -5.76 14.79 -11.33
C LEU A 330 -4.49 15.29 -11.99
N GLU A 331 -4.64 15.85 -13.18
CA GLU A 331 -3.56 16.56 -13.88
C GLU A 331 -4.10 17.89 -14.42
N SER A 332 -3.61 19.00 -13.87
CA SER A 332 -4.06 20.34 -14.27
C SER A 332 -3.04 21.41 -13.94
N GLU A 333 -3.17 22.53 -14.64
CA GLU A 333 -2.61 23.80 -14.19
C GLU A 333 -3.50 24.36 -13.07
N PHE A 334 -2.87 24.70 -11.94
CA PHE A 334 -3.51 25.33 -10.80
C PHE A 334 -2.86 26.68 -10.53
N THR A 335 -3.69 27.70 -10.33
CA THR A 335 -3.24 29.04 -10.00
C THR A 335 -3.29 29.26 -8.50
N PHE A 336 -2.20 29.76 -7.97
CA PHE A 336 -2.03 30.13 -6.57
C PHE A 336 -1.61 31.59 -6.44
N GLU A 337 -1.86 32.20 -5.30
CA GLU A 337 -1.43 33.55 -4.95
C GLU A 337 -0.51 33.47 -3.73
N ARG A 338 0.57 34.26 -3.73
CA ARG A 338 1.42 34.42 -2.55
C ARG A 338 0.78 35.42 -1.59
N ASN A 339 0.47 34.98 -0.37
CA ASN A 339 -0.03 35.82 0.70
C ASN A 339 0.88 35.72 1.93
N GLU A 340 1.59 36.80 2.26
CA GLU A 340 2.44 36.90 3.46
C GLU A 340 3.48 35.77 3.65
N GLY A 341 3.93 35.15 2.56
CA GLY A 341 4.87 34.04 2.57
C GLY A 341 4.22 32.66 2.40
N ASP A 342 2.91 32.57 2.60
CA ASP A 342 2.13 31.37 2.35
C ASP A 342 1.57 31.34 0.92
N LEU A 343 1.40 30.13 0.39
CA LEU A 343 0.77 29.92 -0.89
C LEU A 343 -0.71 29.56 -0.69
N ARG A 344 -1.62 30.33 -1.29
CA ARG A 344 -3.07 30.07 -1.23
C ARG A 344 -3.65 29.89 -2.62
N ALA A 345 -4.74 29.15 -2.72
CA ALA A 345 -5.46 29.01 -3.97
C ALA A 345 -5.98 30.37 -4.47
N ALA A 346 -5.70 30.67 -5.73
CA ALA A 346 -6.23 31.86 -6.39
C ALA A 346 -7.73 31.72 -6.66
N ARG A 347 -8.39 32.81 -7.08
CA ARG A 347 -9.82 32.78 -7.43
C ARG A 347 -10.16 31.77 -8.53
N ALA A 348 -9.25 31.52 -9.47
CA ALA A 348 -9.44 30.57 -10.57
C ALA A 348 -9.40 29.09 -10.14
N PHE A 349 -8.88 28.79 -8.94
CA PHE A 349 -8.64 27.42 -8.47
C PHE A 349 -9.89 26.55 -8.47
N ASP A 350 -11.02 27.07 -7.99
CA ASP A 350 -12.26 26.29 -7.86
C ASP A 350 -12.74 25.76 -9.23
N HIS A 351 -12.60 26.56 -10.30
CA HIS A 351 -12.94 26.17 -11.66
C HIS A 351 -11.92 25.19 -12.25
N GLN A 352 -10.62 25.45 -12.06
CA GLN A 352 -9.54 24.56 -12.50
C GLN A 352 -9.66 23.16 -11.87
N PHE A 353 -9.92 23.10 -10.57
CA PHE A 353 -10.10 21.87 -9.83
C PHE A 353 -11.32 21.07 -10.30
N LEU A 354 -12.47 21.72 -10.47
CA LEU A 354 -13.67 21.05 -11.00
C LEU A 354 -13.45 20.48 -12.40
N ASN A 355 -12.77 21.22 -13.29
CA ASN A 355 -12.44 20.74 -14.63
C ASN A 355 -11.45 19.57 -14.59
N ALA A 356 -10.47 19.59 -13.68
CA ALA A 356 -9.56 18.48 -13.48
C ALA A 356 -10.30 17.22 -13.02
N VAL A 357 -11.21 17.35 -12.05
CA VAL A 357 -12.05 16.25 -11.56
C VAL A 357 -12.94 15.70 -12.68
N LEU A 358 -13.57 16.57 -13.47
CA LEU A 358 -14.40 16.14 -14.61
C LEU A 358 -13.58 15.36 -15.64
N ARG A 359 -12.42 15.88 -16.05
CA ARG A 359 -11.53 15.20 -17.02
C ARG A 359 -11.08 13.83 -16.51
N ALA A 360 -10.70 13.75 -15.24
CA ALA A 360 -10.26 12.50 -14.67
C ALA A 360 -11.42 11.48 -14.53
N ARG A 361 -12.64 11.90 -14.19
CA ARG A 361 -13.82 11.00 -14.22
C ARG A 361 -14.13 10.46 -15.61
N LEU A 362 -13.97 11.29 -16.65
CA LEU A 362 -14.15 10.86 -18.04
C LEU A 362 -13.10 9.83 -18.46
N ALA A 363 -11.85 10.01 -18.03
CA ALA A 363 -10.77 9.04 -18.25
C ALA A 363 -11.06 7.69 -17.54
N GLU A 364 -11.51 7.72 -16.29
CA GLU A 364 -11.88 6.49 -15.53
C GLU A 364 -13.06 5.76 -16.16
N ALA A 365 -13.98 6.47 -16.82
CA ALA A 365 -15.13 5.87 -17.50
C ALA A 365 -14.78 5.19 -18.84
N GLY A 366 -13.49 5.13 -19.22
CA GLY A 366 -13.05 4.54 -20.48
C GLY A 366 -13.49 5.32 -21.72
N VAL A 367 -13.82 6.62 -21.55
CA VAL A 367 -14.08 7.51 -22.69
C VAL A 367 -12.75 7.99 -23.24
N ASP A 368 -11.94 7.06 -23.74
CA ASP A 368 -10.81 7.35 -24.62
C ASP A 368 -11.38 7.74 -25.99
N ALA A 369 -11.77 9.02 -26.14
CA ALA A 369 -11.74 9.79 -27.39
C ALA A 369 -12.61 11.05 -27.30
N ILE A 370 -12.24 12.03 -26.46
CA ILE A 370 -12.42 13.43 -26.85
C ILE A 370 -11.16 14.18 -26.43
N GLY A 371 -10.25 14.40 -27.38
CA GLY A 371 -9.16 15.32 -27.21
C GLY A 371 -9.72 16.72 -26.98
N ILE A 372 -9.77 17.13 -25.72
CA ILE A 372 -9.94 18.54 -25.36
C ILE A 372 -8.53 19.10 -25.28
N ASP A 373 -8.19 19.94 -26.25
CA ASP A 373 -6.89 20.61 -26.27
C ASP A 373 -6.74 21.56 -25.05
N ARG A 374 -5.52 22.08 -24.86
CA ARG A 374 -5.21 23.05 -23.78
C ARG A 374 -6.05 24.34 -23.83
N ALA A 375 -6.88 24.55 -24.86
CA ALA A 375 -7.76 25.71 -25.03
C ALA A 375 -9.26 25.37 -24.84
N GLY A 376 -9.61 24.12 -24.54
CA GLY A 376 -11.00 23.73 -24.27
C GLY A 376 -11.85 23.51 -25.53
N GLN A 377 -11.24 23.32 -26.71
CA GLN A 377 -11.99 23.02 -27.93
C GLN A 377 -12.04 21.51 -28.21
N VAL A 378 -13.26 21.04 -28.47
CA VAL A 378 -13.57 19.66 -28.86
C VAL A 378 -13.28 19.51 -30.35
N THR A 379 -12.31 18.65 -30.69
CA THR A 379 -12.11 18.20 -32.08
C THR A 379 -12.36 16.70 -32.19
N PRO A 380 -13.10 16.24 -33.22
CA PRO A 380 -13.25 14.81 -33.49
C PRO A 380 -11.96 14.26 -34.13
N ALA A 381 -11.53 13.08 -33.68
CA ALA A 381 -10.37 12.37 -34.23
C ALA A 381 -10.72 11.67 -35.57
N PRO A 382 -9.72 11.44 -36.46
CA PRO A 382 -9.90 10.84 -37.78
C PRO A 382 -10.30 9.36 -37.76
#